data_AF-A0A165WYL8-F1
#
_entry.id   AF-A0A165WYL8-F1
#
_cell.length_a   1.000
_cell.length_b   1.000
_cell.length_c   1.000
_cell.angle_alpha   90.00
_cell.angle_beta   90.00
_cell.angle_gamma   90.00
#
_symmetry.space_group_name_H-M   'P 1'
#
loop_
_entity.id
_entity.type
_entity.pdbx_description
1 polymer ?
#
loop_
_entity_poly.entity_id
_entity_poly.type
_entity_poly.pdbx_seq_one_letter_code
_entity_poly.pdbx_strand_id
1 'polypeptide(L)'
;MRDPKRIPRILTLLFKIWEQQPDLRFNQLVQNLQAIYSQQNNNFGKRHFYEKDGEISYQNYYIDLFYLEDDQWEKFLRDYWSEIEEELQEREQQITPEVVDEIVQLFIEAGMNETEVTDSLKERIRLFLKKESKWLTIEALLIAIKTLSLTERKELVEKIKRI
;
A
#
# COMPACT_ATOMS: atom_id res chain seq x y z
N MET A 1 0.53 0.43 35.52
CA MET A 1 1.65 1.03 34.78
C MET A 1 1.51 0.65 33.32
N ARG A 2 1.79 1.59 32.44
CA ARG A 2 1.55 1.52 31.01
C ARG A 2 2.71 0.72 30.35
N ASP A 3 2.45 -0.38 29.60
CA ASP A 3 3.50 -1.23 28.98
C ASP A 3 4.38 -0.43 28.00
N PRO A 4 5.69 -0.25 28.26
CA PRO A 4 6.57 0.49 27.36
C PRO A 4 6.70 -0.13 25.96
N LYS A 5 6.51 -1.46 25.84
CA LYS A 5 6.63 -2.16 24.56
C LYS A 5 5.52 -1.80 23.57
N ARG A 6 4.45 -1.12 23.99
CA ARG A 6 3.40 -0.69 23.06
C ARG A 6 3.86 0.37 22.07
N ILE A 7 4.79 1.25 22.47
CA ILE A 7 5.27 2.34 21.62
C ILE A 7 5.88 1.78 20.34
N PRO A 8 6.87 0.87 20.37
CA PRO A 8 7.41 0.31 19.15
C PRO A 8 6.37 -0.49 18.36
N ARG A 9 5.43 -1.20 19.00
CA ARG A 9 4.37 -1.94 18.29
C ARG A 9 3.46 -1.02 17.47
N ILE A 10 2.98 0.07 18.09
CA ILE A 10 2.14 1.08 17.42
C ILE A 10 2.92 1.75 16.29
N LEU A 11 4.18 2.16 16.53
CA LEU A 11 5.00 2.78 15.49
C LEU A 11 5.28 1.83 14.32
N THR A 12 5.50 0.54 14.57
CA THR A 12 5.65 -0.48 13.51
C THR A 12 4.38 -0.61 12.68
N LEU A 13 3.19 -0.61 13.29
CA LEU A 13 1.93 -0.66 12.56
C LEU A 13 1.73 0.58 11.70
N LEU A 14 1.94 1.77 12.26
CA LEU A 14 1.84 3.03 11.52
C LEU A 14 2.83 3.06 10.35
N PHE A 15 4.06 2.60 10.55
CA PHE A 15 5.06 2.51 9.48
C PHE A 15 4.58 1.60 8.34
N LYS A 16 4.13 0.39 8.65
CA LYS A 16 3.64 -0.57 7.65
C LYS A 16 2.46 -0.03 6.84
N ILE A 17 1.48 0.56 7.53
CA ILE A 17 0.31 1.16 6.89
C ILE A 17 0.75 2.32 5.98
N TRP A 18 1.64 3.19 6.47
CA TRP A 18 2.13 4.31 5.69
C TRP A 18 2.90 3.88 4.45
N GLU A 19 3.66 2.79 4.56
CA GLU A 19 4.39 2.20 3.44
C GLU A 19 3.45 1.71 2.31
N GLN A 20 2.14 1.56 2.53
CA GLN A 20 1.18 1.25 1.48
C GLN A 20 0.47 2.48 0.90
N GLN A 21 0.72 3.67 1.47
CA GLN A 21 0.07 4.94 1.10
C GLN A 21 1.12 6.06 1.03
N PRO A 22 2.06 5.98 0.07
CA PRO A 22 3.29 6.77 0.06
C PRO A 22 3.02 8.24 -0.31
N ASP A 23 1.89 8.50 -0.97
CA ASP A 23 1.45 9.85 -1.35
C ASP A 23 0.92 10.66 -0.16
N LEU A 24 0.54 10.00 0.94
CA LEU A 24 0.13 10.68 2.15
C LEU A 24 1.34 11.16 2.94
N ARG A 25 1.27 12.39 3.46
CA ARG A 25 2.18 12.82 4.53
C ARG A 25 1.77 12.15 5.85
N PHE A 26 2.71 11.92 6.75
CA PHE A 26 2.45 11.27 8.05
C PHE A 26 1.24 11.85 8.80
N ASN A 27 1.12 13.18 8.90
CA ASN A 27 0.00 13.81 9.61
C ASN A 27 -1.35 13.60 8.90
N GLN A 28 -1.36 13.47 7.56
CA GLN A 28 -2.57 13.15 6.80
C GLN A 28 -2.98 11.70 7.07
N LEU A 29 -2.02 10.77 7.06
CA LEU A 29 -2.26 9.38 7.45
C LEU A 29 -2.87 9.30 8.85
N VAL A 30 -2.27 9.97 9.84
CA VAL A 30 -2.77 9.96 11.22
C VAL A 30 -4.18 10.53 11.29
N GLN A 31 -4.46 11.67 10.64
CA GLN A 31 -5.81 12.25 10.61
C GLN A 31 -6.83 11.30 9.97
N ASN A 32 -6.48 10.63 8.87
CA ASN A 32 -7.34 9.65 8.22
C ASN A 32 -7.64 8.47 9.15
N LEU A 33 -6.62 7.91 9.81
CA LEU A 33 -6.78 6.81 10.77
C LEU A 33 -7.66 7.22 11.96
N GLN A 34 -7.50 8.45 12.47
CA GLN A 34 -8.35 9.01 13.53
C GLN A 34 -9.82 9.13 13.07
N ALA A 35 -10.05 9.59 11.84
CA ALA A 35 -11.37 9.69 11.23
C ALA A 35 -12.06 8.34 11.10
N ILE A 36 -11.35 7.34 10.58
CA ILE A 36 -11.87 5.98 10.42
C ILE A 36 -12.21 5.39 11.79
N TYR A 37 -11.30 5.48 12.77
CA TYR A 37 -11.56 4.99 14.12
C TYR A 37 -12.79 5.67 14.73
N SER A 38 -12.86 7.00 14.65
CA SER A 38 -14.00 7.77 15.17
C SER A 38 -15.31 7.29 14.56
N GLN A 39 -15.37 7.16 13.23
CA GLN A 39 -16.55 6.71 12.51
C GLN A 39 -16.99 5.30 12.90
N GLN A 40 -16.06 4.35 13.00
CA GLN A 40 -16.33 2.97 13.41
C GLN A 40 -16.79 2.85 14.87
N ASN A 41 -16.48 3.86 15.70
CA ASN A 41 -16.77 3.88 17.13
C ASN A 41 -17.80 4.97 17.49
N ASN A 42 -18.88 5.08 16.73
CA ASN A 42 -20.00 6.00 16.99
C ASN A 42 -19.60 7.49 17.08
N ASN A 43 -18.70 7.93 16.19
CA ASN A 43 -18.12 9.27 16.17
C ASN A 43 -17.34 9.62 17.46
N PHE A 44 -16.65 8.65 18.07
CA PHE A 44 -15.82 8.87 19.25
C PHE A 44 -14.84 10.02 19.05
N GLY A 45 -14.72 10.90 20.04
CA GLY A 45 -13.80 12.03 20.00
C GLY A 45 -14.19 13.16 19.05
N LYS A 46 -15.29 13.06 18.30
CA LYS A 46 -15.73 14.13 17.40
C LYS A 46 -16.20 15.34 18.21
N ARG A 47 -15.57 16.50 17.98
CA ARG A 47 -15.88 17.78 18.63
C ARG A 47 -16.27 18.81 17.59
N HIS A 48 -17.44 19.41 17.76
CA HIS A 48 -17.89 20.52 16.92
C HIS A 48 -17.39 21.84 17.49
N PHE A 49 -17.01 22.76 16.61
CA PHE A 49 -16.66 24.12 16.95
C PHE A 49 -17.13 25.07 15.86
N TYR A 50 -17.19 26.37 16.19
CA TYR A 50 -17.43 27.41 15.22
C TYR A 50 -16.12 28.11 14.93
N GLU A 51 -15.75 28.15 13.67
CA GLU A 51 -14.60 28.89 13.19
C GLU A 51 -15.10 30.23 12.62
N LYS A 52 -14.44 31.31 13.03
CA LYS A 52 -14.78 32.66 12.58
C LYS A 52 -13.71 33.15 11.62
N ASP A 53 -14.12 33.39 10.39
CA ASP A 53 -13.30 34.03 9.37
C ASP A 53 -13.97 35.36 8.97
N GLY A 54 -13.43 36.47 9.49
CA GLY A 54 -14.06 37.79 9.37
C GLY A 54 -15.45 37.83 10.04
N GLU A 55 -16.48 38.16 9.27
CA GLU A 55 -17.89 38.16 9.74
C GLU A 55 -18.59 36.81 9.56
N ILE A 56 -17.96 35.85 8.88
CA ILE A 56 -18.57 34.56 8.57
C ILE A 56 -18.18 33.56 9.67
N SER A 57 -19.18 32.94 10.28
CA SER A 57 -18.98 31.77 11.14
C SER A 57 -19.42 30.51 10.42
N TYR A 58 -18.54 29.53 10.31
CA TYR A 58 -18.90 28.20 9.81
C TYR A 58 -18.69 27.14 10.90
N GLN A 59 -19.58 26.15 10.89
CA GLN A 59 -19.50 25.02 11.80
C GLN A 59 -18.48 24.03 11.25
N ASN A 60 -17.50 23.71 12.08
CA ASN A 60 -16.43 22.79 11.75
C ASN A 60 -16.36 21.68 12.82
N TYR A 61 -15.54 20.65 12.59
CA TYR A 61 -15.27 19.64 13.60
C TYR A 61 -13.83 19.16 13.54
N TYR A 62 -13.33 18.68 14.67
CA TYR A 62 -12.06 17.94 14.76
C TYR A 62 -12.27 16.67 15.58
N ILE A 63 -11.28 15.79 15.53
CA ILE A 63 -11.27 14.54 16.29
C ILE A 63 -10.25 14.67 17.41
N ASP A 64 -10.75 14.53 18.62
CA ASP A 64 -9.98 14.54 19.86
C ASP A 64 -9.94 13.12 20.44
N LEU A 65 -8.80 12.44 20.26
CA LEU A 65 -8.57 11.11 20.82
C LEU A 65 -7.84 11.14 22.17
N PHE A 66 -7.84 12.27 22.90
CA PHE A 66 -7.13 12.39 24.18
C PHE A 66 -7.50 11.32 25.20
N TYR A 67 -8.75 10.85 25.19
CA TYR A 67 -9.26 9.80 26.09
C TYR A 67 -9.25 8.40 25.48
N LEU A 68 -8.63 8.21 24.32
CA LEU A 68 -8.44 6.88 23.73
C LEU A 68 -7.26 6.20 24.42
N GLU A 69 -7.47 4.99 24.91
CA GLU A 69 -6.36 4.21 25.47
C GLU A 69 -5.55 3.54 24.35
N ASP A 70 -4.25 3.38 24.60
CA ASP A 70 -3.29 2.90 23.60
C ASP A 70 -3.57 1.46 23.14
N ASP A 71 -4.20 0.63 23.97
CA ASP A 71 -4.57 -0.76 23.63
C ASP A 71 -5.73 -0.81 22.63
N GLN A 72 -6.71 0.08 22.78
CA GLN A 72 -7.79 0.26 21.82
C GLN A 72 -7.26 0.78 20.48
N TRP A 73 -6.35 1.77 20.52
CA TRP A 73 -5.69 2.29 19.32
C TRP A 73 -4.83 1.22 18.64
N GLU A 74 -4.00 0.50 19.41
CA GLU A 74 -3.17 -0.59 18.88
C GLU A 74 -4.03 -1.68 18.23
N LYS A 75 -5.15 -2.07 18.86
CA LYS A 75 -6.09 -3.05 18.29
C LYS A 75 -6.64 -2.56 16.95
N PHE A 76 -7.14 -1.33 16.89
CA PHE A 76 -7.64 -0.75 15.65
C PHE A 76 -6.60 -0.78 14.53
N LEU A 77 -5.36 -0.37 14.81
CA LEU A 77 -4.28 -0.38 13.81
C LEU A 77 -3.93 -1.80 13.35
N ARG A 78 -4.03 -2.80 14.24
CA ARG A 78 -3.83 -4.21 13.87
C ARG A 78 -4.92 -4.69 12.93
N ASP A 79 -6.17 -4.45 13.28
CA ASP A 79 -7.33 -4.86 12.48
C ASP A 79 -7.26 -4.19 11.09
N TYR A 80 -6.97 -2.88 11.03
CA TYR A 80 -6.78 -2.14 9.79
C TYR A 80 -5.60 -2.67 8.94
N TRP A 81 -4.47 -3.01 9.58
CA TRP A 81 -3.35 -3.63 8.86
C TRP A 81 -3.70 -5.01 8.32
N SER A 82 -4.48 -5.81 9.06
CA SER A 82 -4.88 -7.14 8.62
C SER A 82 -5.71 -7.11 7.35
N GLU A 83 -6.63 -6.13 7.21
CA GLU A 83 -7.39 -5.93 5.96
C GLU A 83 -6.47 -5.62 4.78
N ILE A 84 -5.49 -4.72 4.97
CA ILE A 84 -4.49 -4.40 3.94
C ILE A 84 -3.62 -5.62 3.60
N GLU A 85 -3.19 -6.36 4.61
CA GLU A 85 -2.33 -7.53 4.44
C GLU A 85 -3.04 -8.65 3.68
N GLU A 86 -4.34 -8.85 3.93
CA GLU A 86 -5.18 -9.79 3.19
C GLU A 86 -5.27 -9.39 1.70
N GLU A 87 -5.58 -8.12 1.40
CA GLU A 87 -5.59 -7.65 0.00
C GLU A 87 -4.23 -7.85 -0.71
N LEU A 88 -3.12 -7.58 -0.01
CA LEU A 88 -1.78 -7.79 -0.57
C LEU A 88 -1.51 -9.28 -0.86
N GLN A 89 -1.95 -10.17 0.02
CA GLN A 89 -1.83 -11.62 -0.18
C GLN A 89 -2.70 -12.09 -1.34
N GLU A 90 -3.93 -11.61 -1.46
CA GLU A 90 -4.82 -11.92 -2.58
C GLU A 90 -4.21 -11.46 -3.93
N ARG A 91 -3.61 -10.26 -3.96
CA ARG A 91 -2.89 -9.78 -5.16
C ARG A 91 -1.67 -10.63 -5.48
N GLU A 92 -0.93 -11.09 -4.47
CA GLU A 92 0.21 -11.98 -4.68
C GLU A 92 -0.23 -13.34 -5.25
N GLN A 93 -1.39 -13.87 -4.82
CA GLN A 93 -1.95 -15.11 -5.36
C GLN A 93 -2.34 -14.99 -6.85
N GLN A 94 -2.61 -13.79 -7.34
CA GLN A 94 -2.86 -13.54 -8.76
C GLN A 94 -1.58 -13.61 -9.62
N ILE A 95 -0.39 -13.69 -9.00
CA ILE A 95 0.88 -13.92 -9.72
C ILE A 95 1.02 -15.41 -10.00
N THR A 96 0.24 -15.88 -10.98
CA THR A 96 0.26 -17.27 -11.42
C THR A 96 1.39 -17.52 -12.44
N PRO A 97 1.77 -18.80 -12.69
CA PRO A 97 2.74 -19.13 -13.74
C PRO A 97 2.34 -18.55 -15.11
N GLU A 98 1.04 -18.52 -15.42
CA GLU A 98 0.52 -17.99 -16.68
C GLU A 98 0.77 -16.48 -16.82
N VAL A 99 0.62 -15.71 -15.74
CA VAL A 99 0.95 -14.28 -15.73
C VAL A 99 2.45 -14.06 -15.95
N VAL A 100 3.29 -14.88 -15.33
CA VAL A 100 4.75 -14.82 -15.52
C VAL A 100 5.11 -15.13 -16.97
N ASP A 101 4.50 -16.16 -17.54
CA ASP A 101 4.72 -16.57 -18.94
C ASP A 101 4.21 -15.51 -19.92
N GLU A 102 3.13 -14.79 -19.62
CA GLU A 102 2.65 -13.67 -20.42
C GLU A 102 3.69 -12.53 -20.48
N ILE A 103 4.33 -12.19 -19.36
CA ILE A 103 5.39 -11.18 -19.34
C ILE A 103 6.63 -11.65 -20.08
N VAL A 104 7.00 -12.91 -19.92
CA VAL A 104 8.08 -13.53 -20.71
C VAL A 104 7.80 -13.36 -22.20
N GLN A 105 6.57 -13.62 -22.64
CA GLN A 105 6.18 -13.47 -24.04
C GLN A 105 6.31 -12.02 -24.53
N LEU A 106 5.88 -11.04 -23.71
CA LEU A 106 6.05 -9.61 -24.02
C LEU A 106 7.52 -9.19 -24.16
N PHE A 107 8.42 -9.86 -23.44
CA PHE A 107 9.86 -9.65 -23.53
C PHE A 107 10.48 -10.34 -24.75
N ILE A 108 10.01 -11.54 -25.12
CA ILE A 108 10.41 -12.22 -26.37
C ILE A 108 10.01 -11.35 -27.58
N GLU A 109 8.76 -10.84 -27.59
CA GLU A 109 8.28 -9.90 -28.61
C GLU A 109 9.12 -8.61 -28.66
N ALA A 110 9.73 -8.22 -27.53
CA ALA A 110 10.65 -7.09 -27.45
C ALA A 110 12.08 -7.40 -27.94
N GLY A 111 12.33 -8.63 -28.38
CA GLY A 111 13.61 -9.10 -28.92
C GLY A 111 14.51 -9.82 -27.93
N MET A 112 13.98 -10.30 -26.80
CA MET A 112 14.68 -11.23 -25.92
C MET A 112 14.73 -12.61 -26.59
N ASN A 113 15.91 -13.25 -26.60
CA ASN A 113 16.04 -14.60 -27.15
C ASN A 113 15.35 -15.62 -26.23
N GLU A 114 14.67 -16.61 -26.81
CA GLU A 114 14.02 -17.69 -26.03
C GLU A 114 15.01 -18.44 -25.13
N THR A 115 16.27 -18.55 -25.54
CA THR A 115 17.34 -19.18 -24.75
C THR A 115 17.70 -18.41 -23.47
N GLU A 116 17.30 -17.14 -23.36
CA GLU A 116 17.47 -16.34 -22.14
C GLU A 116 16.33 -16.58 -21.11
N VAL A 117 15.25 -17.25 -21.52
CA VAL A 117 14.13 -17.61 -20.65
C VAL A 117 14.52 -18.80 -19.79
N THR A 118 15.08 -18.49 -18.62
CA THR A 118 15.46 -19.47 -17.61
C THR A 118 14.46 -19.47 -16.46
N ASP A 119 14.40 -20.57 -15.69
CA ASP A 119 13.63 -20.61 -14.44
C ASP A 119 14.06 -19.50 -13.46
N SER A 120 15.36 -19.16 -13.48
CA SER A 120 15.89 -18.05 -12.70
C SER A 120 15.29 -16.70 -13.12
N LEU A 121 15.11 -16.46 -14.43
CA LEU A 121 14.47 -15.25 -14.92
C LEU A 121 12.99 -15.21 -14.55
N LYS A 122 12.28 -16.34 -14.72
CA LYS A 122 10.86 -16.44 -14.34
C LYS A 122 10.64 -16.13 -12.86
N GLU A 123 11.51 -16.63 -11.99
CA GLU A 123 11.45 -16.32 -10.56
C GLU A 123 11.72 -14.83 -10.27
N ARG A 124 12.67 -14.21 -10.97
CA ARG A 124 12.91 -12.76 -10.84
C ARG A 124 11.73 -11.92 -11.32
N ILE A 125 11.05 -12.33 -12.39
CA ILE A 125 9.81 -11.71 -12.86
C ILE A 125 8.73 -11.83 -11.77
N ARG A 126 8.58 -13.02 -11.17
CA ARG A 126 7.65 -13.23 -10.06
C ARG A 126 7.95 -12.31 -8.88
N LEU A 127 9.21 -12.19 -8.47
CA LEU A 127 9.65 -11.31 -7.37
C LEU A 127 9.43 -9.83 -7.70
N PHE A 128 9.68 -9.43 -8.96
CA PHE A 128 9.36 -8.10 -9.46
C PHE A 128 7.87 -7.81 -9.31
N LEU A 129 7.01 -8.70 -9.83
CA LEU A 129 5.55 -8.53 -9.75
C LEU A 129 5.07 -8.45 -8.31
N LYS A 130 5.58 -9.29 -7.41
CA LYS A 130 5.25 -9.25 -5.98
C LYS A 130 5.62 -7.93 -5.33
N LYS A 131 6.73 -7.33 -5.75
CA LYS A 131 7.17 -6.03 -5.23
C LYS A 131 6.28 -4.90 -5.75
N GLU A 132 5.97 -4.91 -7.05
CA GLU A 132 5.17 -3.87 -7.68
C GLU A 132 3.67 -4.01 -7.36
N SER A 133 3.19 -5.21 -7.02
CA SER A 133 1.79 -5.45 -6.66
C SER A 133 1.35 -4.77 -5.35
N LYS A 134 2.32 -4.26 -4.58
CA LYS A 134 2.07 -3.35 -3.45
C LYS A 134 1.41 -2.04 -3.90
N TRP A 135 1.67 -1.61 -5.12
CA TRP A 135 1.26 -0.30 -5.63
C TRP A 135 0.22 -0.39 -6.74
N LEU A 136 0.24 -1.45 -7.54
CA LEU A 136 -0.64 -1.64 -8.69
C LEU A 136 -1.24 -3.04 -8.71
N THR A 137 -2.43 -3.20 -9.28
CA THR A 137 -2.99 -4.54 -9.53
C THR A 137 -2.15 -5.28 -10.58
N ILE A 138 -2.18 -6.61 -10.58
CA ILE A 138 -1.48 -7.41 -11.59
C ILE A 138 -1.95 -7.05 -13.00
N GLU A 139 -3.24 -6.84 -13.19
CA GLU A 139 -3.80 -6.38 -14.46
C GLU A 139 -3.26 -5.01 -14.89
N ALA A 140 -3.22 -4.02 -13.97
CA ALA A 140 -2.67 -2.70 -14.26
C ALA A 140 -1.17 -2.76 -14.60
N LEU A 141 -0.41 -3.63 -13.93
CA LEU A 141 1.00 -3.88 -14.24
C LEU A 141 1.16 -4.48 -15.64
N LEU A 142 0.36 -5.48 -16.01
CA LEU A 142 0.39 -6.07 -17.34
C LEU A 142 0.07 -5.03 -18.41
N ILE A 143 -0.97 -4.21 -18.21
CA ILE A 143 -1.31 -3.11 -19.11
C ILE A 143 -0.15 -2.12 -19.22
N ALA A 144 0.43 -1.70 -18.11
CA ALA A 144 1.57 -0.79 -18.10
C ALA A 144 2.75 -1.34 -18.91
N ILE A 145 3.14 -2.60 -18.68
CA ILE A 145 4.22 -3.28 -19.42
C ILE A 145 3.89 -3.37 -20.91
N LYS A 146 2.63 -3.69 -21.27
CA LYS A 146 2.18 -3.72 -22.67
C LYS A 146 2.27 -2.36 -23.35
N THR A 147 2.05 -1.27 -22.62
CA THR A 147 2.13 0.10 -23.18
C THR A 147 3.55 0.63 -23.33
N LEU A 148 4.56 0.00 -22.72
CA LEU A 148 5.96 0.39 -22.87
C LEU A 148 6.44 0.20 -24.32
N SER A 149 7.26 1.13 -24.79
CA SER A 149 8.01 0.99 -26.05
C SER A 149 8.99 -0.18 -25.98
N LEU A 150 9.46 -0.64 -27.14
CA LEU A 150 10.47 -1.72 -27.24
C LEU A 150 11.74 -1.41 -26.43
N THR A 151 12.21 -0.16 -26.43
CA THR A 151 13.39 0.26 -25.67
C THR A 151 13.15 0.16 -24.17
N GLU A 152 12.02 0.67 -23.70
CA GLU A 152 11.65 0.64 -22.27
C GLU A 152 11.45 -0.80 -21.77
N ARG A 153 10.88 -1.69 -22.59
CA ARG A 153 10.77 -3.12 -22.25
C ARG A 153 12.14 -3.77 -22.10
N LYS A 154 13.12 -3.46 -22.96
CA LYS A 154 14.50 -3.97 -22.82
C LYS A 154 15.15 -3.47 -21.55
N GLU A 155 14.98 -2.20 -21.21
CA GLU A 155 15.48 -1.65 -19.94
C GLU A 155 14.84 -2.32 -18.73
N LEU A 156 13.53 -2.62 -18.80
CA LEU A 156 12.82 -3.34 -17.75
C LEU A 156 13.37 -4.76 -17.56
N VAL A 157 13.63 -5.49 -18.65
CA VAL A 157 14.27 -6.82 -18.60
C VAL A 157 15.61 -6.75 -17.86
N GLU A 158 16.46 -5.78 -18.21
CA GLU A 158 17.76 -5.61 -17.56
C GLU A 158 17.65 -5.22 -16.08
N LYS A 159 16.60 -4.47 -15.70
CA LYS A 159 16.29 -4.21 -14.28
C LYS A 159 15.89 -5.49 -13.55
N ILE A 160 15.02 -6.31 -14.15
CA ILE A 160 14.54 -7.56 -13.55
C ILE A 160 15.69 -8.58 -13.41
N LYS A 161 16.58 -8.67 -14.38
CA LYS A 161 17.81 -9.50 -14.32
C LYS A 161 18.77 -9.10 -13.18
N ARG A 162 18.54 -7.98 -12.48
CA ARG A 162 19.36 -7.50 -11.36
C ARG A 162 18.70 -7.65 -9.98
N ILE A 163 17.42 -8.03 -9.94
CA ILE A 163 16.71 -8.41 -8.70
C ILE A 163 17.29 -9.72 -8.18
#